data_AF-A0A7S0MAV2-F1
#
_entry.id   AF-A0A7S0MAV2-F1
#
_cell.length_a   1.000
_cell.length_b   1.000
_cell.length_c   1.000
_cell.angle_alpha   90.00
_cell.angle_beta   90.00
_cell.angle_gamma   90.00
#
_symmetry.space_group_name_H-M   'P 1'
#
loop_
_entity.id
_entity.type
_entity.pdbx_description
1 polymer ?
#
loop_
_entity_poly.entity_id
_entity_poly.type
_entity_poly.pdbx_seq_one_letter_code
_entity_poly.pdbx_strand_id
1 'polypeptide(L)'
;MSYHWWYSKSGGVWSPYSLQDAEEIEHAYISGEDHVELHSGLYSVNISDRSQQRVGGSRRPILRGLWYFETSNGSLIPFPEETASTLENYFYSGLEASNVAIDEHRSVRKTPAGSFEQFRSDTGKVRRVVRGYLPFQVGPPTAGSQAASGGEAVAAVSASDLELAAVGVHRRVGVTGATVLELAQGYTQAYDQGRDAARNVA
;
A
#
# COMPACT_ATOMS: atom_id res chain seq x y z
N MET A 1 -2.54 3.24 10.82
CA MET A 1 -1.72 2.55 9.81
C MET A 1 -1.63 3.44 8.61
N SER A 2 -0.44 3.66 8.05
CA SER A 2 -0.29 4.48 6.84
C SER A 2 -0.53 3.61 5.61
N TYR A 3 -1.43 4.05 4.73
CA TYR A 3 -1.72 3.39 3.45
C TYR A 3 -0.68 3.78 2.42
N HIS A 4 -0.42 2.90 1.45
CA HIS A 4 0.37 3.27 0.29
C HIS A 4 -0.51 3.65 -0.89
N TRP A 5 -0.08 4.69 -1.57
CA TRP A 5 -0.62 5.07 -2.87
C TRP A 5 0.30 4.60 -3.98
N TRP A 6 -0.32 4.11 -5.05
CA TRP A 6 0.34 3.58 -6.23
C TRP A 6 -0.24 4.23 -7.47
N TYR A 7 0.55 4.37 -8.52
CA TYR A 7 0.08 4.75 -9.85
C TYR A 7 0.50 3.70 -10.88
N SER A 8 -0.34 3.52 -11.91
CA SER A 8 0.00 2.65 -13.03
C SER A 8 0.91 3.37 -14.01
N LYS A 9 2.03 2.76 -14.35
CA LYS A 9 2.87 3.12 -15.51
C LYS A 9 2.33 2.48 -16.79
N SER A 10 2.91 2.87 -17.92
CA SER A 10 2.72 2.16 -19.19
C SER A 10 3.15 0.69 -19.05
N GLY A 11 2.36 -0.23 -19.61
CA GLY A 11 2.64 -1.68 -19.55
C GLY A 11 2.11 -2.38 -18.30
N GLY A 12 1.22 -1.74 -17.52
CA GLY A 12 0.55 -2.37 -16.38
C GLY A 12 1.42 -2.54 -15.14
N VAL A 13 2.60 -1.92 -15.12
CA VAL A 13 3.49 -1.89 -13.96
C VAL A 13 2.97 -0.86 -12.98
N TRP A 14 2.77 -1.26 -11.73
CA TRP A 14 2.43 -0.33 -10.66
C TRP A 14 3.70 0.20 -10.01
N SER A 15 3.69 1.47 -9.64
CA SER A 15 4.79 2.07 -8.89
C SER A 15 4.24 2.89 -7.74
N PRO A 16 4.89 2.84 -6.57
CA PRO A 16 4.45 3.61 -5.43
C PRO A 16 4.71 5.09 -5.67
N TYR A 17 3.85 5.93 -5.11
CA TYR A 17 4.15 7.36 -4.93
C TYR A 17 5.32 7.55 -3.96
N SER A 18 6.00 8.70 -4.02
CA SER A 18 6.94 9.06 -2.97
C SER A 18 6.22 9.14 -1.63
N LEU A 19 6.93 9.01 -0.51
CA LEU A 19 6.30 9.10 0.82
C LEU A 19 5.53 10.41 1.00
N GLN A 20 6.14 11.53 0.63
CA GLN A 20 5.52 12.85 0.69
C GLN A 20 4.24 12.92 -0.17
N ASP A 21 4.32 12.54 -1.45
CA ASP A 21 3.15 12.58 -2.33
C ASP A 21 2.03 11.66 -1.82
N ALA A 22 2.40 10.48 -1.28
CA ALA A 22 1.43 9.54 -0.72
C ALA A 22 0.75 10.10 0.54
N GLU A 23 1.46 10.83 1.39
CA GLU A 23 0.91 11.51 2.55
C GLU A 23 -0.05 12.64 2.15
N GLU A 24 0.29 13.43 1.12
CA GLU A 24 -0.58 14.46 0.57
C GLU A 24 -1.87 13.87 -0.01
N ILE A 25 -1.77 12.79 -0.79
CA ILE A 25 -2.95 12.09 -1.35
C ILE A 25 -3.80 11.47 -0.24
N GLU A 26 -3.17 10.82 0.76
CA GLU A 26 -3.90 10.22 1.88
C GLU A 26 -4.62 11.26 2.73
N HIS A 27 -3.99 12.41 2.97
CA HIS A 27 -4.61 13.52 3.68
C HIS A 27 -5.83 14.06 2.94
N ALA A 28 -5.73 14.29 1.62
CA ALA A 28 -6.86 14.67 0.77
C ALA A 28 -7.98 13.62 0.83
N TYR A 29 -7.64 12.33 0.76
CA TYR A 29 -8.61 11.24 0.85
C TYR A 29 -9.35 11.20 2.19
N ILE A 30 -8.64 11.30 3.31
CA ILE A 30 -9.23 11.28 4.66
C ILE A 30 -10.10 12.53 4.88
N SER A 31 -9.66 13.68 4.34
CA SER A 31 -10.37 14.95 4.48
C SER A 31 -11.61 15.06 3.57
N GLY A 32 -11.82 14.10 2.66
CA GLY A 32 -12.93 14.12 1.71
C GLY A 32 -12.76 15.15 0.59
N GLU A 33 -11.51 15.51 0.27
CA GLU A 33 -11.20 16.38 -0.86
C GLU A 33 -11.29 15.61 -2.18
N ASP A 34 -11.77 16.28 -3.22
CA ASP A 34 -11.91 15.65 -4.54
C ASP A 34 -10.59 15.61 -5.32
N HIS A 35 -9.68 16.56 -5.06
CA HIS A 35 -8.46 16.74 -5.83
C HIS A 35 -7.26 17.20 -4.98
N VAL A 36 -6.06 16.77 -5.35
CA VAL A 36 -4.78 17.27 -4.82
C VAL A 36 -3.79 17.50 -5.95
N GLU A 37 -3.06 18.61 -5.90
CA GLU A 37 -2.04 18.97 -6.88
C GLU A 37 -0.65 18.59 -6.35
N LEU A 38 0.10 17.81 -7.12
CA LEU A 38 1.43 17.33 -6.78
C LEU A 38 2.52 17.98 -7.62
N HIS A 39 3.73 18.03 -7.08
CA HIS A 39 4.92 18.57 -7.74
C HIS A 39 4.69 19.96 -8.36
N SER A 40 4.20 20.92 -7.56
CA SER A 40 3.92 22.29 -7.99
C SER A 40 2.90 22.38 -9.15
N GLY A 41 1.88 21.50 -9.13
CA GLY A 41 0.80 21.49 -10.12
C GLY A 41 1.16 20.80 -11.44
N LEU A 42 2.23 20.00 -11.49
CA LEU A 42 2.52 19.18 -12.68
C LEU A 42 1.55 18.00 -12.83
N TYR A 43 0.98 17.55 -11.72
CA TYR A 43 0.03 16.44 -11.69
C TYR A 43 -1.15 16.78 -10.79
N SER A 44 -2.35 16.62 -11.34
CA SER A 44 -3.60 16.69 -10.59
C SER A 44 -4.06 15.27 -10.27
N VAL A 45 -4.25 14.94 -9.01
CA VAL A 45 -4.77 13.66 -8.56
C VAL A 45 -6.23 13.86 -8.17
N ASN A 46 -7.13 13.19 -8.89
CA ASN A 46 -8.54 13.12 -8.55
C ASN A 46 -8.79 11.90 -7.67
N ILE A 47 -9.24 12.17 -6.44
CA ILE A 47 -9.42 11.19 -5.38
C ILE A 47 -10.65 10.31 -5.66
N SER A 48 -11.79 10.91 -6.05
CA SER A 48 -13.05 10.17 -6.28
C SER A 48 -12.91 9.13 -7.39
N ASP A 49 -12.26 9.52 -8.49
CA ASP A 49 -12.10 8.70 -9.68
C ASP A 49 -10.86 7.80 -9.62
N ARG A 50 -10.09 7.88 -8.53
CA ARG A 50 -8.84 7.16 -8.34
C ARG A 50 -7.92 7.30 -9.57
N SER A 51 -7.63 8.54 -9.95
CA SER A 51 -6.84 8.82 -11.13
C SER A 51 -5.90 10.01 -10.96
N GLN A 52 -4.79 9.99 -11.70
CA GLN A 52 -3.87 11.11 -11.83
C GLN A 52 -3.83 11.58 -13.28
N GLN A 53 -3.82 12.89 -13.46
CA GLN A 53 -3.69 13.56 -14.73
C GLN A 53 -2.42 14.43 -14.72
N ARG A 54 -1.54 14.26 -15.70
CA ARG A 54 -0.43 15.21 -15.92
C ARG A 54 -0.95 16.43 -16.69
N VAL A 55 -0.49 17.64 -16.36
CA VAL A 55 -0.86 18.85 -17.12
C VAL A 55 -0.47 18.69 -18.59
N GLY A 56 -1.46 18.80 -19.49
CA GLY A 56 -1.30 18.59 -20.93
C GLY A 56 -0.91 17.16 -21.35
N GLY A 57 -1.01 16.19 -20.44
CA GLY A 57 -0.52 14.82 -20.65
C GLY A 57 -1.61 13.75 -20.57
N SER A 58 -1.18 12.53 -20.26
CA SER A 58 -2.06 11.37 -20.09
C SER A 58 -2.63 11.26 -18.68
N ARG A 59 -3.82 10.63 -18.61
CA ARG A 59 -4.44 10.16 -17.37
C ARG A 59 -3.95 8.75 -17.04
N ARG A 60 -3.73 8.45 -15.77
CA ARG A 60 -3.40 7.11 -15.28
C ARG A 60 -4.16 6.77 -14.00
N PRO A 61 -4.51 5.50 -13.76
CA PRO A 61 -5.17 5.11 -12.53
C PRO A 61 -4.20 5.12 -11.35
N ILE A 62 -4.75 5.37 -10.17
CA ILE A 62 -4.05 5.25 -8.89
C ILE A 62 -4.78 4.22 -8.01
N LEU A 63 -4.08 3.65 -7.04
CA LEU A 63 -4.65 2.72 -6.07
C LEU A 63 -4.12 3.01 -4.68
N ARG A 64 -5.02 2.90 -3.71
CA ARG A 64 -4.72 2.89 -2.28
C ARG A 64 -4.73 1.44 -1.80
N GLY A 65 -3.67 1.00 -1.13
CA GLY A 65 -3.61 -0.39 -0.69
C GLY A 65 -2.52 -0.70 0.32
N LEU A 66 -2.72 -1.82 1.02
CA LEU A 66 -1.79 -2.43 1.98
C LEU A 66 -1.43 -3.88 1.61
N TRP A 67 -2.09 -4.42 0.59
CA TRP A 67 -1.99 -5.80 0.18
C TRP A 67 -1.57 -5.88 -1.28
N TYR A 68 -0.60 -6.76 -1.55
CA TYR A 68 0.00 -6.92 -2.87
C TYR A 68 0.14 -8.39 -3.22
N PHE A 69 0.07 -8.73 -4.50
CA PHE A 69 0.52 -10.03 -4.97
C PHE A 69 1.77 -9.88 -5.84
N GLU A 70 2.67 -10.83 -5.70
CA GLU A 70 3.89 -10.91 -6.50
C GLU A 70 3.59 -11.61 -7.82
N THR A 71 3.99 -10.96 -8.91
CA THR A 71 3.91 -11.54 -10.25
C THR A 71 5.14 -12.40 -10.54
N SER A 72 5.10 -13.17 -11.64
CA SER A 72 6.21 -14.06 -12.00
C SER A 72 7.54 -13.36 -12.29
N ASN A 73 7.52 -12.04 -12.53
CA ASN A 73 8.74 -11.23 -12.73
C ASN A 73 9.21 -10.54 -11.43
N GLY A 74 8.61 -10.87 -10.27
CA GLY A 74 8.92 -10.25 -8.97
C GLY A 74 8.23 -8.89 -8.74
N SER A 75 7.51 -8.34 -9.73
CA SER A 75 6.79 -7.07 -9.53
C SER A 75 5.60 -7.28 -8.60
N LEU A 76 5.41 -6.33 -7.69
CA LEU A 76 4.28 -6.29 -6.77
C LEU A 76 3.14 -5.48 -7.38
N ILE A 77 1.95 -6.06 -7.38
CA ILE A 77 0.73 -5.42 -7.85
C ILE A 77 -0.23 -5.27 -6.67
N PRO A 78 -0.71 -4.05 -6.39
CA PRO A 78 -1.71 -3.84 -5.34
C PRO A 78 -3.02 -4.52 -5.70
N PHE A 79 -3.67 -5.09 -4.68
CA PHE A 79 -5.07 -5.49 -4.81
C PHE A 79 -5.97 -4.26 -4.98
N PRO A 80 -7.13 -4.41 -5.64
CA PRO A 80 -8.19 -3.40 -5.59
C PRO A 80 -8.55 -3.06 -4.13
N GLU A 81 -8.91 -1.81 -3.87
CA GLU A 81 -9.11 -1.30 -2.50
C GLU A 81 -10.14 -2.12 -1.71
N GLU A 82 -11.25 -2.52 -2.34
CA GLU A 82 -12.27 -3.38 -1.74
C GLU A 82 -11.73 -4.76 -1.34
N THR A 83 -10.93 -5.38 -2.22
CA THR A 83 -10.27 -6.66 -1.92
C THR A 83 -9.25 -6.48 -0.80
N ALA A 84 -8.43 -5.43 -0.84
CA ALA A 84 -7.46 -5.13 0.20
C ALA A 84 -8.13 -4.88 1.56
N SER A 85 -9.28 -4.19 1.59
CA SER A 85 -10.09 -3.99 2.79
C SER A 85 -10.61 -5.31 3.36
N THR A 86 -11.12 -6.19 2.50
CA THR A 86 -11.56 -7.54 2.90
C THR A 86 -10.42 -8.35 3.51
N LEU A 87 -9.23 -8.35 2.87
CA LEU A 87 -8.05 -9.04 3.38
C LEU A 87 -7.57 -8.45 4.71
N GLU A 88 -7.66 -7.13 4.88
CA GLU A 88 -7.28 -6.45 6.11
C GLU A 88 -8.23 -6.78 7.27
N ASN A 89 -9.54 -6.75 7.04
CA ASN A 89 -10.54 -7.17 8.01
C ASN A 89 -10.33 -8.63 8.42
N TYR A 90 -10.07 -9.50 7.44
CA TYR A 90 -9.74 -10.90 7.69
C TYR A 90 -8.48 -11.04 8.56
N PHE A 91 -7.41 -10.31 8.25
CA PHE A 91 -6.17 -10.35 9.02
C PHE A 91 -6.38 -9.97 10.49
N TYR A 92 -7.19 -8.96 10.78
CA TYR A 92 -7.50 -8.57 12.15
C TYR A 92 -8.49 -9.47 12.87
N SER A 93 -9.40 -10.13 12.13
CA SER A 93 -10.40 -11.00 12.74
C SER A 93 -9.77 -12.17 13.50
N GLY A 94 -8.51 -12.51 13.21
CA GLY A 94 -7.82 -13.66 13.80
C GLY A 94 -8.51 -14.99 13.47
N LEU A 95 -9.43 -15.00 12.50
CA LEU A 95 -10.11 -16.21 12.07
C LEU A 95 -9.08 -17.11 11.38
N GLU A 96 -8.91 -18.31 11.94
CA GLU A 96 -8.14 -19.42 11.36
C GLU A 96 -8.71 -19.93 10.03
N ALA A 97 -9.81 -19.34 9.54
CA ALA A 97 -10.45 -19.72 8.29
C ALA A 97 -9.43 -19.58 7.16
N SER A 98 -8.90 -20.69 6.66
CA SER A 98 -7.68 -20.70 5.86
C SER A 98 -7.77 -20.01 4.51
N ASN A 99 -8.95 -19.55 4.07
CA ASN A 99 -9.15 -19.06 2.71
C ASN A 99 -10.17 -17.90 2.61
N VAL A 100 -9.78 -16.81 1.96
CA VAL A 100 -10.59 -15.63 1.64
C VAL A 100 -10.85 -15.61 0.14
N ALA A 101 -12.10 -15.79 -0.28
CA ALA A 101 -12.47 -15.63 -1.69
C ALA A 101 -12.30 -14.17 -2.12
N ILE A 102 -11.63 -13.94 -3.24
CA ILE A 102 -11.53 -12.63 -3.91
C ILE A 102 -12.61 -12.53 -4.98
N ASP A 103 -12.73 -13.57 -5.81
CA ASP A 103 -13.78 -13.75 -6.81
C ASP A 103 -14.00 -15.25 -7.09
N GLU A 104 -14.74 -15.59 -8.15
CA GLU A 104 -15.07 -16.96 -8.54
C GLU A 104 -13.84 -17.86 -8.74
N HIS A 105 -12.70 -17.29 -9.15
CA HIS A 105 -11.52 -18.06 -9.51
C HIS A 105 -10.31 -17.78 -8.62
N ARG A 106 -10.35 -16.73 -7.79
CA ARG A 106 -9.21 -16.26 -7.00
C ARG A 106 -9.54 -16.27 -5.52
N SER A 107 -8.59 -16.73 -4.73
CA SER A 107 -8.69 -16.69 -3.27
C SER A 107 -7.32 -16.44 -2.65
N VAL A 108 -7.28 -15.84 -1.46
CA VAL A 108 -6.06 -15.67 -0.65
C VAL A 108 -6.14 -16.55 0.57
N ARG A 109 -5.09 -17.32 0.81
CA ARG A 109 -4.97 -18.20 1.96
C ARG A 109 -3.73 -17.91 2.77
N LYS A 110 -3.80 -18.18 4.08
CA LYS A 110 -2.64 -18.20 4.96
C LYS A 110 -2.00 -19.59 4.93
N THR A 111 -0.70 -19.66 4.72
CA THR A 111 0.04 -20.93 4.72
C THR A 111 0.34 -21.37 6.15
N PRO A 112 0.69 -22.65 6.39
CA PRO A 112 1.16 -23.11 7.70
C PRO A 112 2.39 -22.35 8.22
N ALA A 113 3.20 -21.80 7.33
CA ALA A 113 4.35 -20.97 7.68
C ALA A 113 3.97 -19.52 8.08
N GLY A 114 2.69 -19.16 7.95
CA GLY A 114 2.19 -17.83 8.30
C GLY A 114 2.24 -16.80 7.16
N SER A 115 2.80 -17.15 6.00
CA SER A 115 2.77 -16.33 4.79
C SER A 115 1.38 -16.35 4.13
N PHE A 116 1.13 -15.44 3.19
CA PHE A 116 -0.11 -15.41 2.41
C PHE A 116 0.15 -15.78 0.94
N GLU A 117 -0.79 -16.48 0.34
CA GLU A 117 -0.74 -16.90 -1.07
C GLU A 117 -2.08 -16.65 -1.75
N GLN A 118 -2.05 -16.11 -2.97
CA GLN A 118 -3.18 -16.12 -3.87
C GLN A 118 -3.19 -17.43 -4.67
N PHE A 119 -4.29 -18.16 -4.61
CA PHE A 119 -4.56 -19.31 -5.46
C PHE A 119 -5.56 -18.95 -6.56
N ARG A 120 -5.27 -19.40 -7.78
CA ARG A 120 -6.13 -19.26 -8.96
C ARG A 120 -6.63 -20.63 -9.40
N SER A 121 -7.92 -20.93 -9.24
CA SER A 121 -8.50 -22.24 -9.58
C SER A 121 -8.51 -22.52 -11.08
N ASP A 122 -8.69 -21.48 -11.90
CA ASP A 122 -8.74 -21.53 -13.37
C ASP A 122 -7.43 -22.03 -14.01
N THR A 123 -6.30 -21.72 -13.38
CA THR A 123 -4.95 -21.90 -13.96
C THR A 123 -4.04 -22.72 -13.05
N GLY A 124 -4.47 -23.06 -11.84
CA GLY A 124 -3.65 -23.68 -10.81
C GLY A 124 -2.49 -22.79 -10.32
N LYS A 125 -2.44 -21.52 -10.71
CA LYS A 125 -1.33 -20.63 -10.37
C LYS A 125 -1.42 -20.20 -8.91
N VAL A 126 -0.28 -20.24 -8.23
CA VAL A 126 -0.10 -19.72 -6.87
C VAL A 126 0.83 -18.51 -6.94
N ARG A 127 0.50 -17.44 -6.22
CA ARG A 127 1.32 -16.23 -6.12
C ARG A 127 1.51 -15.85 -4.67
N ARG A 128 2.70 -15.38 -4.31
CA ARG A 128 2.94 -14.81 -2.99
C ARG A 128 2.08 -13.56 -2.80
N VAL A 129 1.48 -13.42 -1.62
CA VAL A 129 0.77 -12.23 -1.18
C VAL A 129 1.53 -11.61 -0.01
N VAL A 130 1.74 -10.31 -0.08
CA VAL A 130 2.47 -9.54 0.91
C VAL A 130 1.53 -8.49 1.49
N ARG A 131 1.54 -8.36 2.82
CA ARG A 131 0.86 -7.31 3.56
C ARG A 131 1.90 -6.34 4.10
N GLY A 132 1.58 -5.05 4.05
CA GLY A 132 2.22 -4.05 4.90
C GLY A 132 2.90 -2.94 4.15
N TYR A 133 3.74 -2.21 4.89
CA TYR A 133 4.52 -1.13 4.32
C TYR A 133 5.69 -1.73 3.57
N LEU A 134 5.73 -1.59 2.25
CA LEU A 134 6.94 -1.96 1.52
C LEU A 134 7.94 -0.86 1.81
N PRO A 135 9.03 -1.12 2.58
CA PRO A 135 10.13 -0.18 2.59
C PRO A 135 10.52 -0.02 1.12
N PHE A 136 10.59 1.21 0.64
CA PHE A 136 11.03 1.53 -0.70
C PHE A 136 12.42 0.91 -0.90
N GLN A 137 12.49 -0.36 -1.32
CA GLN A 137 13.66 -0.89 -1.97
C GLN A 137 13.61 -0.24 -3.34
N VAL A 138 14.11 0.99 -3.39
CA VAL A 138 14.66 1.58 -4.60
C VAL A 138 15.83 0.65 -4.94
N GLY A 139 15.51 -0.49 -5.57
CA GLY A 139 16.53 -1.32 -6.18
C GLY A 139 17.35 -0.41 -7.10
N PRO A 140 18.67 -0.61 -7.19
CA PRO A 140 19.49 0.20 -8.08
C PRO A 140 18.82 0.20 -9.46
N PRO A 141 18.72 1.37 -10.13
CA PRO A 141 18.10 1.47 -11.44
C PRO A 141 18.67 0.35 -12.31
N THR A 142 17.80 -0.52 -12.81
CA THR A 142 18.20 -1.65 -13.65
C THR A 142 19.08 -1.09 -14.76
N ALA A 143 20.38 -1.38 -14.67
CA ALA A 143 21.40 -0.84 -15.56
C ALA A 143 21.16 -1.43 -16.96
N GLY A 144 20.34 -0.74 -17.72
CA GLY A 144 19.99 -1.06 -19.09
C GLY A 144 20.33 0.10 -20.01
N SER A 145 21.54 0.67 -19.91
CA SER A 145 22.24 1.29 -21.04
C SER A 145 23.68 1.71 -20.67
N GLN A 146 24.63 0.81 -20.94
CA GLN A 146 25.90 1.06 -21.64
C GLN A 146 27.01 0.11 -21.15
N ALA A 147 27.63 -0.53 -22.13
CA ALA A 147 28.75 -1.44 -21.99
C ALA A 147 30.00 -0.73 -21.47
N ALA A 148 30.64 -1.27 -20.44
CA ALA A 148 32.08 -1.44 -20.33
C ALA A 148 32.42 -2.21 -19.05
N SER A 149 33.38 -3.12 -19.20
CA SER A 149 33.97 -4.02 -18.21
C SER A 149 34.60 -3.32 -17.00
N GLY A 150 34.37 -3.86 -15.81
CA GLY A 150 35.14 -3.57 -14.61
C GLY A 150 34.51 -4.21 -13.39
N GLY A 151 35.03 -5.36 -12.96
CA GLY A 151 34.44 -6.17 -11.90
C GLY A 151 34.71 -5.64 -10.50
N GLU A 152 33.66 -5.61 -9.68
CA GLU A 152 33.75 -5.73 -8.22
C GLU A 152 32.44 -6.32 -7.69
N ALA A 153 32.54 -7.38 -6.88
CA ALA A 153 31.41 -8.16 -6.40
C ALA A 153 30.73 -7.46 -5.21
N VAL A 154 29.47 -7.06 -5.37
CA VAL A 154 28.63 -6.60 -4.25
C VAL A 154 27.74 -7.75 -3.80
N ALA A 155 27.82 -8.11 -2.53
CA ALA A 155 27.06 -9.19 -1.92
C ALA A 155 25.55 -8.92 -2.03
N ALA A 156 24.82 -9.86 -2.67
CA ALA A 156 23.37 -9.86 -2.70
C ALA A 156 22.83 -10.23 -1.32
N VAL A 157 22.02 -9.34 -0.72
CA VAL A 157 21.26 -9.65 0.50
C VAL A 157 20.03 -10.46 0.09
N SER A 158 19.89 -11.65 0.67
CA SER A 158 18.79 -12.58 0.41
C SER A 158 17.48 -12.04 0.97
N ALA A 159 16.37 -12.29 0.26
CA ALA A 159 15.00 -11.92 0.68
C ALA A 159 14.52 -12.61 1.98
N SER A 160 15.37 -13.44 2.60
CA SER A 160 15.12 -14.13 3.87
C SER A 160 15.26 -13.23 5.11
N ASP A 161 15.98 -12.11 5.02
CA ASP A 161 16.33 -11.29 6.19
C ASP A 161 15.27 -10.22 6.55
N LEU A 162 14.21 -10.09 5.76
CA LEU A 162 13.12 -9.11 5.97
C LEU A 162 11.98 -9.62 6.88
N GLU A 163 11.99 -10.88 7.31
CA GLU A 163 10.94 -11.42 8.19
C GLU A 163 11.08 -11.02 9.67
N LEU A 164 12.18 -10.38 10.09
CA LEU A 164 12.43 -10.11 11.51
C LEU A 164 11.81 -8.81 12.06
N ALA A 165 11.22 -7.95 11.22
CA ALA A 165 10.63 -6.68 11.67
C ALA A 165 9.13 -6.76 12.02
N ALA A 166 8.46 -7.90 11.79
CA ALA A 166 7.01 -8.04 11.94
C ALA A 166 6.56 -8.91 13.14
N VAL A 167 7.48 -9.44 13.95
CA VAL A 167 7.12 -10.19 15.16
C VAL A 167 6.93 -9.22 16.33
N GLY A 168 5.86 -8.44 16.26
CA GLY A 168 5.35 -7.71 17.42
C GLY A 168 4.73 -8.68 18.41
N VAL A 169 5.37 -8.88 19.56
CA VAL A 169 4.81 -9.59 20.71
C VAL A 169 3.58 -8.80 21.21
N HIS A 170 2.39 -9.14 20.70
CA HIS A 170 1.14 -8.60 21.24
C HIS A 170 0.82 -9.28 22.57
N ARG A 171 1.19 -8.61 23.67
CA ARG A 171 0.49 -8.79 24.95
C ARG A 171 -1.00 -8.51 24.71
N ARG A 172 -1.85 -9.51 24.91
CA ARG A 172 -3.31 -9.36 24.92
C ARG A 172 -3.70 -8.37 26.00
N VAL A 173 -3.99 -7.14 25.62
CA VAL A 173 -4.83 -6.24 26.40
C VAL A 173 -6.20 -6.29 25.73
N GLY A 174 -7.20 -6.83 26.43
CA GLY A 174 -8.56 -6.86 25.95
C GLY A 174 -9.10 -5.44 25.85
N VAL A 175 -9.15 -4.90 24.63
CA VAL A 175 -9.77 -3.61 24.35
C VAL A 175 -11.21 -3.88 23.91
N THR A 176 -12.17 -3.61 24.78
CA THR A 176 -13.61 -3.63 24.46
C THR A 176 -13.96 -2.45 23.57
N GLY A 177 -14.89 -2.63 22.61
CA GLY A 177 -15.18 -1.70 21.51
C GLY A 177 -15.59 -0.25 21.85
N ALA A 178 -15.70 0.13 23.13
CA ALA A 178 -15.93 1.51 23.54
C ALA A 178 -14.68 2.42 23.38
N THR A 179 -13.47 1.88 23.43
CA THR A 179 -12.22 2.68 23.45
C THR A 179 -11.75 3.15 22.08
N VAL A 180 -12.22 2.52 20.99
CA VAL A 180 -11.87 2.94 19.62
C VAL A 180 -12.60 4.23 19.23
N LEU A 181 -13.79 4.48 19.78
CA LEU A 181 -14.57 5.69 19.50
C LEU A 181 -13.97 6.93 20.19
N GLU A 182 -13.44 6.81 21.40
CA GLU A 182 -12.83 7.92 22.14
C GLU A 182 -11.51 8.40 21.52
N LEU A 183 -10.69 7.48 20.98
CA LEU A 183 -9.44 7.85 20.31
C LEU A 183 -9.68 8.59 18.97
N ALA A 184 -10.76 8.27 18.26
CA ALA A 184 -11.14 8.99 17.04
C ALA A 184 -11.64 10.41 17.36
N GLN A 185 -12.40 10.59 18.44
CA GLN A 185 -12.92 11.90 18.85
C GLN A 185 -11.81 12.85 19.35
N GLY A 186 -10.82 12.33 20.08
CA GLY A 186 -9.68 13.14 20.55
C GLY A 186 -8.79 13.66 19.43
N TYR A 187 -8.63 12.91 18.34
CA TYR A 187 -7.78 13.31 17.22
C TYR A 187 -8.40 14.46 16.40
N THR A 188 -9.72 14.42 16.15
CA THR A 188 -10.42 15.50 15.45
C THR A 188 -10.40 16.80 16.27
N GLN A 189 -10.57 16.70 17.59
CA GLN A 189 -10.60 17.86 18.46
C GLN A 189 -9.24 18.58 18.57
N ALA A 190 -8.13 17.84 18.57
CA ALA A 190 -6.79 18.43 18.56
C ALA A 190 -6.44 19.09 17.21
N TYR A 191 -6.93 18.53 16.10
CA TYR A 191 -6.73 19.07 14.76
C TYR A 191 -7.50 20.39 14.54
N ASP A 192 -8.77 20.44 14.95
CA ASP A 192 -9.58 21.67 14.86
C ASP A 192 -9.01 22.80 15.73
N GLN A 193 -8.52 22.48 16.93
CA GLN A 193 -7.85 23.45 17.80
C GLN A 193 -6.55 24.00 17.19
N GLY A 194 -5.76 23.17 16.51
CA GLY A 194 -4.57 23.60 15.79
C GLY A 194 -4.88 24.53 14.61
N ARG A 195 -5.93 24.22 13.85
CA ARG A 195 -6.38 25.03 12.70
C ARG A 195 -6.90 26.40 13.14
N ASP A 196 -7.67 26.46 14.22
CA ASP A 196 -8.22 27.72 14.72
C ASP A 196 -7.14 28.59 15.39
N ALA A 197 -6.14 27.97 16.03
CA ALA A 197 -4.96 28.70 16.53
C ALA A 197 -4.16 29.34 15.38
N ALA A 198 -3.99 28.66 14.24
CA ALA A 198 -3.28 29.19 13.09
C ALA A 198 -3.98 30.38 12.40
N ARG A 199 -5.31 30.46 12.48
CA ARG A 199 -6.10 31.58 11.92
C ARG A 199 -6.03 32.87 12.74
N ASN A 200 -5.69 32.78 14.02
CA ASN A 200 -5.67 33.93 14.94
C ASN A 200 -4.28 34.57 15.10
N VAL A 201 -3.27 34.10 14.35
CA VAL A 201 -1.87 34.59 14.39
C VAL A 201 -1.51 35.39 13.13
N ALA A 202 -2.47 35.63 12.23
CA ALA A 202 -2.35 36.50 11.05
C ALA A 202 -3.19 37.77 11.22
#